data_AF-A0A521P4Y2-F1
#
_entry.id   AF-A0A521P4Y2-F1
#
_cell.length_a   1.000
_cell.length_b   1.000
_cell.length_c   1.000
_cell.angle_alpha   90.00
_cell.angle_beta   90.00
_cell.angle_gamma   90.00
#
_symmetry.space_group_name_H-M   'P 1'
#
loop_
_entity.id
_entity.type
_entity.pdbx_description
1 polymer ?
#
loop_
_entity_poly.entity_id
_entity_poly.type
_entity_poly.pdbx_seq_one_letter_code
_entity_poly.pdbx_strand_id
1 'polypeptide(L)'
;MRMPTLAGLRASILCAAAWLACAAPAFANGSLSCAGWPYAVEVQFSLSTGELTGLIVAREQHGDLSSERFTPRRRSIDYARRTVQASGTSVERPSRTAALHIAQTRGTLTLAGRRYRLRCDWNGLG
;
A
#
# COMPACT_ATOMS: atom_id res chain seq x y z
N MET A 1 13.01 43.87 -62.99
CA MET A 1 11.62 43.64 -63.44
C MET A 1 11.19 42.25 -62.98
N ARG A 2 9.99 42.19 -62.37
CA ARG A 2 9.10 41.04 -62.12
C ARG A 2 9.54 39.88 -61.19
N MET A 3 8.86 39.87 -60.04
CA MET A 3 8.44 38.71 -59.22
C MET A 3 7.68 37.65 -60.06
N PRO A 4 7.57 36.40 -59.56
CA PRO A 4 6.42 35.98 -58.73
C PRO A 4 6.88 35.23 -57.45
N THR A 5 6.46 35.53 -56.22
CA THR A 5 5.17 35.35 -55.48
C THR A 5 4.64 33.92 -55.31
N LEU A 6 4.77 33.47 -54.05
CA LEU A 6 3.76 32.86 -53.16
C LEU A 6 3.12 31.52 -53.54
N ALA A 7 3.49 30.48 -52.80
CA ALA A 7 2.59 29.50 -52.13
C ALA A 7 3.52 28.41 -51.57
N GLY A 8 3.71 28.24 -50.28
CA GLY A 8 2.70 28.14 -49.25
C GLY A 8 2.92 26.78 -48.58
N LEU A 9 3.49 26.78 -47.38
CA LEU A 9 3.37 25.71 -46.37
C LEU A 9 4.09 26.15 -45.09
N ARG A 10 3.56 27.23 -44.49
CA ARG A 10 3.64 27.47 -43.05
C ARG A 10 2.33 26.97 -42.44
N ALA A 11 2.33 25.72 -42.00
CA ALA A 11 1.26 25.07 -41.24
C ALA A 11 1.80 23.65 -40.96
N SER A 12 2.02 23.13 -39.76
CA SER A 12 1.47 23.44 -38.45
C SER A 12 2.37 22.72 -37.43
N ILE A 13 3.35 23.39 -36.83
CA ILE A 13 4.07 22.86 -35.66
C ILE A 13 3.42 23.49 -34.42
N LEU A 14 2.16 23.15 -34.20
CA LEU A 14 1.34 23.58 -33.07
C LEU A 14 0.45 22.39 -32.70
N CYS A 15 1.03 21.36 -32.08
CA CYS A 15 0.27 20.31 -31.36
C CYS A 15 1.25 19.29 -30.74
N ALA A 16 1.79 19.60 -29.56
CA ALA A 16 2.35 18.57 -28.67
C ALA A 16 2.60 19.03 -27.22
N ALA A 17 2.40 20.32 -26.89
CA ALA A 17 2.72 20.85 -25.56
C ALA A 17 1.55 20.80 -24.55
N ALA A 18 0.66 19.81 -24.65
CA ALA A 18 -0.54 19.71 -23.78
C ALA A 18 -0.67 18.38 -23.02
N TRP A 19 0.37 17.54 -22.98
CA TRP A 19 0.33 16.20 -22.35
C TRP A 19 1.15 16.08 -21.05
N LEU A 20 1.33 17.18 -20.30
CA LEU A 20 2.14 17.17 -19.07
C LEU A 20 1.39 17.48 -17.77
N ALA A 21 0.06 17.54 -17.77
CA ALA A 21 -0.70 17.97 -16.59
C ALA A 21 -1.77 16.99 -16.08
N CYS A 22 -1.63 15.69 -16.37
CA CYS A 22 -2.37 14.64 -15.66
C CYS A 22 -1.40 13.65 -15.01
N ALA A 23 -0.40 14.15 -14.28
CA ALA A 23 0.12 13.39 -13.17
C ALA A 23 -1.01 13.37 -12.12
N ALA A 24 -1.88 12.35 -12.19
CA ALA A 24 -2.68 11.99 -11.03
C ALA A 24 -1.72 11.97 -9.85
N PRO A 25 -2.07 12.59 -8.70
CA PRO A 25 -1.19 12.57 -7.54
C PRO A 25 -0.84 11.10 -7.32
N ALA A 26 0.44 10.76 -7.51
CA ALA A 26 0.93 9.43 -7.18
C ALA A 26 0.80 9.38 -5.66
N PHE A 27 -0.34 8.88 -5.19
CA PHE A 27 -0.55 8.57 -3.79
C PHE A 27 0.50 7.53 -3.47
N ALA A 28 1.62 7.99 -2.92
CA ALA A 28 2.72 7.13 -2.58
C ALA A 28 2.18 6.23 -1.45
N ASN A 29 2.08 4.94 -1.71
CA ASN A 29 1.64 3.96 -0.73
C ASN A 29 2.89 3.28 -0.17
N GLY A 30 2.95 3.17 1.15
CA GLY A 30 3.93 2.36 1.85
C GLY A 30 3.36 1.00 2.21
N SER A 31 4.24 0.04 2.42
CA SER A 31 3.89 -1.26 2.97
C SER A 31 4.87 -1.66 4.07
N LEU A 32 4.35 -2.25 5.14
CA LEU A 32 5.12 -2.80 6.24
C LEU A 32 4.87 -4.30 6.32
N SER A 33 5.94 -5.08 6.20
CA SER A 33 5.87 -6.54 6.24
C SER A 33 6.31 -7.08 7.59
N CYS A 34 5.54 -8.02 8.12
CA CYS A 34 5.80 -8.74 9.36
C CYS A 34 5.67 -10.25 9.15
N ALA A 35 6.68 -11.04 9.52
CA ALA A 35 6.67 -12.49 9.36
C ALA A 35 6.87 -13.22 10.69
N GLY A 36 6.17 -14.35 10.87
CA GLY A 36 6.34 -15.24 12.01
C GLY A 36 5.48 -16.48 11.88
N TRP A 37 6.13 -17.65 11.90
CA TRP A 37 5.49 -18.91 11.54
C TRP A 37 4.19 -19.19 12.35
N PRO A 38 3.08 -19.59 11.70
CA PRO A 38 2.91 -19.89 10.28
C PRO A 38 2.33 -18.73 9.44
N TYR A 39 2.45 -17.48 9.90
CA TYR A 39 1.81 -16.32 9.30
C TYR A 39 2.79 -15.25 8.82
N ALA A 40 2.42 -14.56 7.76
CA ALA A 40 2.98 -13.27 7.38
C ALA A 40 1.85 -12.25 7.31
N VAL A 41 2.15 -11.00 7.61
CA VAL A 41 1.21 -9.90 7.62
C VAL A 41 1.82 -8.74 6.86
N GLU A 42 1.06 -8.21 5.91
CA GLU A 42 1.40 -6.98 5.20
C GLU A 42 0.39 -5.91 5.60
N VAL A 43 0.91 -4.76 6.01
CA VAL A 43 0.12 -3.56 6.28
C VAL A 43 0.40 -2.56 5.18
N GLN A 44 -0.65 -2.15 4.48
CA GLN A 44 -0.57 -1.13 3.43
C GLN A 44 -1.10 0.19 3.98
N PHE A 45 -0.43 1.29 3.65
CA PHE A 45 -0.81 2.61 4.11
C PHE A 45 -0.45 3.70 3.10
N SER A 46 -1.16 4.82 3.14
CA SER A 46 -0.83 6.02 2.38
C SER A 46 0.34 6.74 3.06
N LEU A 47 1.41 7.05 2.31
CA LEU A 47 2.54 7.85 2.81
C LEU A 47 2.14 9.31 3.06
N SER A 48 1.18 9.83 2.29
CA SER A 48 0.77 11.23 2.40
C SER A 48 -0.13 11.49 3.61
N THR A 49 -0.99 10.52 3.97
CA THR A 49 -1.95 10.66 5.07
C THR A 49 -1.64 9.79 6.28
N GLY A 50 -0.73 8.82 6.14
CA GLY A 50 -0.49 7.79 7.16
C GLY A 50 -1.67 6.82 7.34
N GLU A 51 -2.71 6.93 6.53
CA GLU A 51 -3.91 6.11 6.66
C GLU A 51 -3.64 4.69 6.19
N LEU A 52 -4.02 3.73 7.02
CA LEU A 52 -3.91 2.31 6.70
C LEU A 52 -4.98 1.97 5.63
N THR A 53 -4.53 1.55 4.45
CA THR A 53 -5.37 1.25 3.29
C THR A 53 -5.69 -0.23 3.19
N GLY A 54 -4.85 -1.11 3.76
CA GLY A 54 -5.05 -2.55 3.73
C GLY A 54 -4.34 -3.30 4.86
N LEU A 55 -4.95 -4.40 5.29
CA LEU A 55 -4.35 -5.38 6.17
C LEU A 55 -4.50 -6.75 5.51
N ILE A 56 -3.38 -7.40 5.20
CA ILE A 56 -3.35 -8.69 4.51
C ILE A 56 -2.65 -9.69 5.43
N VAL A 57 -3.30 -10.82 5.68
CA VAL A 57 -2.71 -11.92 6.45
C VAL A 57 -2.51 -13.11 5.52
N ALA A 58 -1.26 -13.45 5.29
CA ALA A 58 -0.88 -14.67 4.61
C ALA A 58 -0.57 -15.77 5.63
N ARG A 59 -0.98 -16.99 5.31
CA ARG A 59 -0.62 -18.21 6.05
C ARG A 59 0.14 -19.12 5.12
N GLU A 60 1.32 -19.52 5.55
CA GLU A 60 2.13 -20.51 4.86
C GLU A 60 1.93 -21.85 5.55
N GLN A 61 1.40 -22.84 4.83
CA GLN A 61 1.23 -24.19 5.33
C GLN A 61 1.63 -25.21 4.26
N HIS A 62 2.72 -25.94 4.49
CA HIS A 62 3.18 -27.04 3.63
C HIS A 62 3.33 -26.66 2.14
N GLY A 63 3.86 -25.47 1.86
CA GLY A 63 4.07 -24.97 0.49
C GLY A 63 2.81 -24.38 -0.16
N ASP A 64 1.66 -24.42 0.51
CA ASP A 64 0.47 -23.69 0.10
C ASP A 64 0.42 -22.32 0.80
N LEU A 65 0.21 -21.28 0.01
CA LEU A 65 0.14 -19.88 0.46
C LEU A 65 -1.30 -19.42 0.34
N SER A 66 -1.96 -19.28 1.49
CA SER A 66 -3.30 -18.70 1.56
C SER A 66 -3.22 -17.28 2.08
N SER A 67 -3.76 -16.30 1.34
CA SER A 67 -3.84 -14.90 1.77
C SER A 67 -5.28 -14.48 1.98
N GLU A 68 -5.52 -13.69 3.03
CA GLU A 68 -6.84 -13.16 3.36
C GLU A 68 -6.74 -11.66 3.60
N ARG A 69 -7.67 -10.90 3.01
CA ARG A 69 -7.70 -9.43 3.16
C ARG A 69 -8.67 -9.04 4.26
N PHE A 70 -8.28 -8.04 5.03
CA PHE A 70 -9.09 -7.50 6.12
C PHE A 70 -9.38 -6.03 5.85
N THR A 71 -10.67 -5.68 5.85
CA THR A 71 -11.11 -4.29 5.83
C THR A 71 -10.74 -3.63 7.16
N PRO A 72 -9.89 -2.59 7.16
CA PRO A 72 -9.37 -2.07 8.41
C PRO A 72 -10.40 -1.19 9.14
N ARG A 73 -10.60 -1.45 10.44
CA ARG A 73 -11.52 -0.76 11.36
C ARG A 73 -10.82 0.22 12.30
N ARG A 74 -9.71 -0.19 12.91
CA ARG A 74 -8.88 0.68 13.76
C ARG A 74 -7.51 0.83 13.14
N ARG A 75 -7.00 2.06 13.11
CA ARG A 75 -5.78 2.43 12.39
C ARG A 75 -5.03 3.48 13.21
N SER A 76 -3.81 3.18 13.63
CA SER A 76 -2.85 4.18 14.08
C SER A 76 -1.45 3.76 13.67
N ILE A 77 -0.72 4.68 13.04
CA ILE A 77 0.70 4.52 12.72
C ILE A 77 1.42 5.71 13.31
N ASP A 78 2.42 5.45 14.14
CA ASP A 78 3.37 6.45 14.63
C ASP A 78 4.75 6.06 14.14
N TYR A 79 5.23 6.76 13.11
CA TYR A 79 6.54 6.50 12.51
C TYR A 79 7.70 6.87 13.43
N ALA A 80 7.56 7.94 14.23
CA ALA A 80 8.60 8.38 15.15
C ALA A 80 8.85 7.32 16.23
N ARG A 81 7.77 6.72 16.74
CA ARG A 81 7.83 5.63 17.72
C ARG A 81 7.94 4.25 17.09
N ARG A 82 7.83 4.14 15.77
CA ARG A 82 7.75 2.88 15.01
C ARG A 82 6.71 1.95 15.59
N THR A 83 5.49 2.45 15.77
CA THR A 83 4.36 1.67 16.28
C THR A 83 3.21 1.65 15.30
N VAL A 84 2.53 0.51 15.20
CA VAL A 84 1.32 0.34 14.41
C VAL A 84 0.27 -0.38 15.24
N GLN A 85 -0.96 0.12 15.24
CA GLN A 85 -2.13 -0.62 15.67
C GLN A 85 -3.11 -0.70 14.52
N ALA A 86 -3.38 -1.92 14.07
CA ALA A 86 -4.34 -2.19 13.02
C ALA A 86 -5.34 -3.22 13.51
N SER A 87 -6.60 -3.08 13.14
CA SER A 87 -7.55 -4.17 13.25
C SER A 87 -8.48 -4.16 12.07
N GLY A 88 -9.08 -5.31 11.75
CA GLY A 88 -9.98 -5.44 10.63
C GLY A 88 -10.82 -6.69 10.69
N THR A 89 -11.76 -6.75 9.77
CA THR A 89 -12.64 -7.89 9.54
C THR A 89 -12.33 -8.45 8.16
N SER A 90 -12.28 -9.78 8.01
CA SER A 90 -12.00 -10.37 6.70
C SER A 90 -13.10 -10.01 5.71
N VAL A 91 -12.68 -9.72 4.48
CA VAL A 91 -13.57 -9.43 3.35
C VAL A 91 -14.33 -10.71 2.95
N GLU A 92 -13.63 -11.85 2.96
CA GLU A 92 -14.15 -13.15 2.58
C GLU A 92 -14.98 -13.81 3.69
N ARG A 93 -14.61 -13.57 4.96
CA ARG A 93 -15.26 -14.16 6.15
C ARG A 93 -15.53 -13.08 7.20
N PRO A 94 -16.69 -12.41 7.17
CA PRO A 94 -17.00 -11.30 8.08
C PRO A 94 -17.01 -11.65 9.58
N SER A 95 -17.14 -12.93 9.94
CA SER A 95 -17.02 -13.40 11.33
C SER A 95 -15.57 -13.47 11.82
N ARG A 96 -14.58 -13.40 10.93
CA ARG A 96 -13.16 -13.47 11.24
C ARG A 96 -12.56 -12.09 11.40
N THR A 97 -11.92 -11.86 12.54
CA THR A 97 -11.23 -10.61 12.84
C THR A 97 -9.73 -10.83 12.98
N ALA A 98 -8.99 -9.79 12.60
CA ALA A 98 -7.56 -9.69 12.80
C ALA A 98 -7.25 -8.40 13.57
N ALA A 99 -6.31 -8.47 14.50
CA ALA A 99 -5.71 -7.31 15.14
C ALA A 99 -4.21 -7.45 15.13
N LEU A 100 -3.50 -6.41 14.72
CA LEU A 100 -2.05 -6.36 14.64
C LEU A 100 -1.56 -5.21 15.51
N HIS A 101 -0.59 -5.51 16.35
CA HIS A 101 0.14 -4.52 17.13
C HIS A 101 1.63 -4.64 16.82
N ILE A 102 2.26 -3.56 16.39
CA ILE A 102 3.68 -3.51 16.08
C ILE A 102 4.33 -2.46 16.98
N ALA A 103 5.46 -2.81 17.56
CA ALA A 103 6.34 -1.90 18.28
C ALA A 103 7.79 -2.20 17.89
N GLN A 104 8.45 -1.22 17.27
CA GLN A 104 9.74 -1.41 16.62
C GLN A 104 9.70 -2.66 15.72
N THR A 105 10.69 -3.53 15.78
CA THR A 105 10.78 -4.72 14.90
C THR A 105 9.94 -5.91 15.35
N ARG A 106 9.04 -5.75 16.34
CA ARG A 106 8.22 -6.84 16.89
C ARG A 106 6.74 -6.58 16.65
N GLY A 107 6.06 -7.60 16.12
CA GLY A 107 4.62 -7.61 15.90
C GLY A 107 3.93 -8.68 16.74
N THR A 108 2.66 -8.44 17.08
CA THR A 108 1.74 -9.45 17.59
C THR A 108 0.47 -9.41 16.75
N LEU A 109 0.20 -10.51 16.05
CA LEU A 109 -1.05 -10.73 15.34
C LEU A 109 -2.00 -11.52 16.24
N THR A 110 -3.19 -10.99 16.48
CA THR A 110 -4.32 -11.72 17.02
C THR A 110 -5.27 -12.05 15.88
N LEU A 111 -5.45 -13.33 15.58
CA LEU A 111 -6.31 -13.79 14.48
C LEU A 111 -7.24 -14.88 15.02
N ALA A 112 -8.55 -14.66 14.90
CA ALA A 112 -9.57 -15.58 15.44
C ALA A 112 -9.31 -15.97 16.91
N GLY A 113 -8.96 -14.97 17.75
CA GLY A 113 -8.71 -15.16 19.19
C GLY A 113 -7.33 -15.74 19.56
N ARG A 114 -6.52 -16.18 18.59
CA ARG A 114 -5.17 -16.71 18.84
C ARG A 114 -4.11 -15.67 18.55
N ARG A 115 -3.04 -15.64 19.36
CA ARG A 115 -1.93 -14.69 19.23
C ARG A 115 -0.70 -15.34 18.58
N TYR A 116 -0.08 -14.63 17.65
CA TYR A 116 1.12 -15.03 16.93
C TYR A 116 2.15 -13.90 17.03
N ARG A 117 3.39 -14.27 17.29
CA ARG A 117 4.51 -13.32 17.33
C ARG A 117 5.11 -13.18 15.94
N LEU A 118 5.35 -11.96 15.52
CA LEU A 118 5.92 -11.62 14.23
C LEU A 118 7.18 -10.77 14.41
N ARG A 119 8.07 -10.80 13.43
CA ARG A 119 9.16 -9.84 13.25
C ARG A 119 8.81 -8.93 12.08
N CYS A 120 8.90 -7.64 12.29
CA CYS A 120 8.54 -6.62 11.31
C CYS A 120 9.78 -5.89 10.80
N ASP A 121 9.81 -5.65 9.50
CA ASP A 121 10.87 -4.89 8.86
C ASP A 121 10.38 -3.50 8.46
N TRP A 122 10.94 -2.48 9.09
CA TRP A 122 10.64 -1.07 8.82
C TRP A 122 11.51 -0.48 7.70
N ASN A 123 12.49 -1.21 7.20
CA ASN A 123 13.38 -0.71 6.14
C ASN A 123 12.75 -0.85 4.75
N GLY A 124 11.65 -1.61 4.61
CA GLY A 124 10.89 -1.75 3.36
C GLY A 124 9.88 -0.61 3.09
N LEU A 125 9.91 0.46 3.90
CA LEU A 125 8.98 1.57 3.78
C LEU A 125 9.44 2.57 2.70
N GLY A 126 9.40 2.17 1.43
CA GLY A 126 9.53 3.07 0.27
C GLY A 126 10.89 3.72 0.08
#